data_AF-A0A535K1B8-F1
#
_entry.id   AF-A0A535K1B8-F1
#
_cell.length_a   1.000
_cell.length_b   1.000
_cell.length_c   1.000
_cell.angle_alpha   90.00
_cell.angle_beta   90.00
_cell.angle_gamma   90.00
#
_symmetry.space_group_name_H-M   'P 1'
#
loop_
_entity.id
_entity.type
_entity.pdbx_description
1 polymer ?
#
loop_
_entity_poly.entity_id
_entity_poly.type
_entity_poly.pdbx_seq_one_letter_code
_entity_poly.pdbx_strand_id
1 'polypeptide(L)'
;HALIDLAYREIDMKTHKGEHPRLGAVDVVPFVPLAGVTMDECVELAHRFGREVAERHQVPVYFYAKAATSLERVRLPDIRKPEYEGLAALLDTTHVPDAGPKRMHPTAGAIVVGARPFLIAFNIELDSTDLKLAQRIAKEIRESSGGLPAVQAKGFTLTDPPRVQVSMNLLDHTVTSLAKVWQEVETRANAAGVKVLRGELIGLIPLDAVLQVAADSLKLEGFTRDRVIESHFLE
;
A
#
# COMPACT_ATOMS: atom_id res chain seq x y z
N HIS A 1 10.39 -16.22 5.03
CA HIS A 1 10.27 -17.48 5.78
C HIS A 1 10.18 -17.26 7.29
N ALA A 2 11.25 -16.93 8.03
CA ALA A 2 11.20 -16.85 9.50
C ALA A 2 10.05 -15.98 10.10
N LEU A 3 9.78 -14.81 9.53
CA LEU A 3 8.65 -13.96 9.96
C LEU A 3 7.28 -14.57 9.64
N ILE A 4 7.16 -15.29 8.52
CA ILE A 4 5.94 -16.01 8.15
C ILE A 4 5.73 -17.19 9.11
N ASP A 5 6.79 -17.95 9.40
CA ASP A 5 6.75 -19.04 10.37
C ASP A 5 6.24 -18.56 11.74
N LEU A 6 6.72 -17.40 12.20
CA LEU A 6 6.26 -16.79 13.45
C LEU A 6 4.81 -16.31 13.35
N ALA A 7 4.47 -15.54 12.31
CA ALA A 7 3.13 -14.99 12.14
C ALA A 7 2.06 -16.09 12.07
N TYR A 8 2.32 -17.20 11.37
CA TYR A 8 1.35 -18.30 11.25
C TYR A 8 1.19 -19.12 12.53
N ARG A 9 2.12 -19.00 13.48
CA ARG A 9 1.98 -19.59 14.82
C ARG A 9 1.23 -18.68 15.79
N GLU A 10 1.47 -17.37 15.72
CA GLU A 10 0.99 -16.42 16.72
C GLU A 10 -0.34 -15.74 16.34
N ILE A 11 -0.67 -15.66 15.05
CA ILE A 11 -1.84 -14.94 14.55
C ILE A 11 -2.92 -15.94 14.14
N ASP A 12 -4.09 -15.82 14.74
CA ASP A 12 -5.32 -16.50 14.31
C ASP A 12 -6.26 -15.51 13.61
N MET A 13 -6.34 -15.60 12.29
CA MET A 13 -7.20 -14.74 11.47
C MET A 13 -8.70 -14.91 11.74
N LYS A 14 -9.14 -16.01 12.37
CA LYS A 14 -10.56 -16.18 12.75
C LYS A 14 -11.01 -15.18 13.81
N THR A 15 -10.09 -14.67 14.63
CA THR A 15 -10.38 -13.70 15.70
C THR A 15 -9.92 -12.29 15.35
N HIS A 16 -9.04 -12.15 14.36
CA HIS A 16 -8.50 -10.86 13.93
C HIS A 16 -9.55 -9.98 13.23
N LYS A 17 -9.67 -8.73 13.70
CA LYS A 17 -10.48 -7.67 13.09
C LYS A 17 -9.65 -6.39 13.00
N GLY A 18 -9.85 -5.63 11.93
CA GLY A 18 -9.17 -4.34 11.74
C GLY A 18 -9.86 -3.53 10.66
N GLU A 19 -9.62 -2.21 10.69
CA GLU A 19 -10.22 -1.26 9.74
C GLU A 19 -9.68 -1.43 8.31
N HIS A 20 -8.43 -1.89 8.18
CA HIS A 20 -7.81 -2.13 6.88
C HIS A 20 -8.23 -3.50 6.32
N PRO A 21 -8.65 -3.56 5.03
CA PRO A 21 -8.92 -4.83 4.36
C PRO A 21 -7.71 -5.75 4.47
N ARG A 22 -7.92 -7.06 4.57
CA ARG A 22 -6.86 -8.07 4.74
C ARG A 22 -7.31 -9.45 4.30
N LEU A 23 -6.39 -10.26 3.78
CA LEU A 23 -6.61 -11.65 3.34
C LEU A 23 -5.96 -12.68 4.27
N GLY A 24 -4.93 -12.30 5.02
CA GLY A 24 -4.21 -13.25 5.86
C GLY A 24 -3.31 -12.63 6.92
N ALA A 25 -2.77 -13.50 7.77
CA ALA A 25 -1.90 -13.15 8.89
C ALA A 25 -0.61 -12.47 8.42
N VAL A 26 -0.10 -12.91 7.26
CA VAL A 26 0.85 -12.16 6.45
C VAL A 26 0.14 -11.84 5.15
N ASP A 27 -0.37 -10.62 5.06
CA ASP A 27 -1.25 -10.24 3.97
C ASP A 27 -0.51 -10.01 2.65
N VAL A 28 0.55 -9.20 2.67
CA VAL A 28 1.31 -8.84 1.47
C VAL A 28 2.82 -8.83 1.72
N VAL A 29 3.59 -9.40 0.80
CA VAL A 29 5.06 -9.39 0.78
C VAL A 29 5.54 -8.83 -0.56
N PRO A 30 5.85 -7.52 -0.64
CA PRO A 30 6.41 -6.92 -1.83
C PRO A 30 7.94 -6.99 -1.87
N PHE A 31 8.49 -7.23 -3.05
CA PHE A 31 9.88 -7.02 -3.40
C PHE A 31 10.00 -5.72 -4.19
N VAL A 32 10.90 -4.84 -3.77
CA VAL A 32 11.08 -3.51 -4.35
C VAL A 32 12.56 -3.33 -4.68
N PRO A 33 12.91 -3.01 -5.94
CA PRO A 33 14.30 -2.76 -6.29
C PRO A 33 14.79 -1.47 -5.61
N LEU A 34 15.96 -1.52 -4.97
CA LEU A 34 16.58 -0.38 -4.29
C LEU A 34 17.80 0.14 -5.08
N ALA A 35 18.88 -0.64 -5.10
CA ALA A 35 20.12 -0.29 -5.79
C ALA A 35 20.76 -1.55 -6.37
N GLY A 36 21.19 -1.49 -7.63
CA GLY A 36 21.87 -2.60 -8.31
C GLY A 36 21.01 -3.84 -8.56
N VAL A 37 19.68 -3.74 -8.43
CA VAL A 37 18.74 -4.84 -8.68
C VAL A 37 17.63 -4.33 -9.60
N THR A 38 17.30 -5.11 -10.62
CA THR A 38 16.27 -4.81 -11.59
C THR A 38 14.87 -5.21 -11.10
N MET A 39 13.83 -4.69 -11.77
CA MET A 39 12.47 -5.13 -11.50
C MET A 39 12.28 -6.60 -11.83
N ASP A 40 12.90 -7.10 -12.91
CA ASP A 40 12.74 -8.48 -13.35
C ASP A 40 13.34 -9.47 -12.34
N GLU A 41 14.52 -9.15 -11.77
CA GLU A 41 15.09 -9.93 -10.67
C GLU A 41 14.17 -9.94 -9.43
N CYS A 42 13.50 -8.83 -9.13
CA CYS A 42 12.51 -8.78 -8.06
C CYS A 42 11.27 -9.64 -8.37
N VAL A 43 10.83 -9.69 -9.62
CA VAL A 43 9.72 -10.55 -10.08
C VAL A 43 10.08 -12.02 -9.91
N GLU A 44 11.27 -12.43 -10.37
CA GLU A 44 11.76 -13.79 -10.20
C GLU A 44 11.84 -14.18 -8.73
N LEU A 45 12.37 -13.29 -7.88
CA LEU A 45 12.44 -13.50 -6.44
C LEU A 45 11.05 -13.63 -5.81
N ALA A 46 10.09 -12.80 -6.21
CA ALA A 46 8.71 -12.87 -5.75
C ALA A 46 8.06 -14.21 -6.10
N HIS A 47 8.22 -14.69 -7.33
CA HIS A 47 7.69 -15.99 -7.77
C HIS A 47 8.33 -17.16 -7.02
N ARG A 48 9.66 -17.17 -6.90
CA ARG A 48 10.37 -18.21 -6.15
C ARG A 48 9.92 -18.23 -4.69
N PHE A 49 9.94 -17.08 -4.02
CA PHE A 49 9.52 -16.95 -2.63
C PHE A 49 8.07 -17.41 -2.41
N GLY A 50 7.14 -16.97 -3.27
CA GLY A 50 5.73 -17.34 -3.12
C GLY A 50 5.50 -18.83 -3.29
N ARG A 51 6.17 -19.49 -4.25
CA ARG A 51 6.06 -20.95 -4.43
C ARG A 51 6.60 -21.71 -3.21
N GLU A 52 7.74 -21.29 -2.66
CA GLU A 52 8.31 -21.89 -1.44
C GLU A 52 7.37 -21.71 -0.23
N VAL A 53 6.76 -20.52 -0.07
CA VAL A 53 5.79 -20.26 1.00
C VAL A 53 4.55 -21.14 0.86
N ALA A 54 4.00 -21.24 -0.36
CA ALA A 54 2.87 -22.10 -0.66
C ALA A 54 3.13 -23.57 -0.28
N GLU A 55 4.28 -24.10 -0.70
CA GLU A 55 4.67 -25.49 -0.43
C GLU A 55 4.86 -25.73 1.08
N ARG A 56 5.64 -24.87 1.74
CA ARG A 56 5.98 -25.02 3.16
C ARG A 56 4.79 -24.88 4.10
N HIS A 57 3.90 -23.93 3.81
CA HIS A 57 2.82 -23.55 4.73
C HIS A 57 1.43 -23.97 4.27
N GLN A 58 1.31 -24.58 3.08
CA GLN A 58 0.03 -25.02 2.51
C GLN A 58 -1.01 -23.88 2.49
N VAL A 59 -0.54 -22.69 2.09
CA VAL A 59 -1.34 -21.46 2.01
C VAL A 59 -1.55 -21.07 0.55
N PRO A 60 -2.74 -20.57 0.16
CA PRO A 60 -2.94 -20.00 -1.17
C PRO A 60 -2.12 -18.70 -1.33
N VAL A 61 -1.41 -18.62 -2.45
CA VAL A 61 -0.55 -17.48 -2.81
C VAL A 61 -1.08 -16.82 -4.07
N TYR A 62 -1.12 -15.49 -4.07
CA TYR A 62 -1.43 -14.67 -5.25
C TYR A 62 -0.25 -13.80 -5.62
N PHE A 63 0.12 -13.78 -6.90
CA PHE A 63 1.14 -12.87 -7.41
C PHE A 63 0.51 -11.58 -7.91
N TYR A 64 1.07 -10.42 -7.52
CA TYR A 64 0.50 -9.11 -7.87
C TYR A 64 1.52 -8.12 -8.45
N ALA A 65 1.01 -6.97 -8.90
CA ALA A 65 1.78 -5.89 -9.51
C ALA A 65 2.61 -6.37 -10.70
N LYS A 66 3.93 -6.11 -10.73
CA LYS A 66 4.79 -6.55 -11.83
C LYS A 66 5.01 -8.07 -11.86
N ALA A 67 4.73 -8.76 -10.76
CA ALA A 67 4.76 -10.21 -10.69
C ALA A 67 3.41 -10.87 -11.03
N ALA A 68 2.37 -10.10 -11.34
CA ALA A 68 1.04 -10.63 -11.61
C ALA A 68 1.04 -11.60 -12.80
N THR A 69 0.37 -12.73 -12.64
CA THR A 69 0.19 -13.76 -13.68
C THR A 69 -1.01 -13.48 -14.60
N SER A 70 -1.89 -12.56 -14.19
CA SER A 70 -3.03 -12.10 -14.99
C SER A 70 -3.30 -10.62 -14.74
N LEU A 71 -3.97 -9.97 -15.69
CA LEU A 71 -4.29 -8.54 -15.59
C LEU A 71 -5.19 -8.21 -14.39
N GLU A 72 -6.06 -9.13 -14.00
CA GLU A 72 -6.96 -9.00 -12.84
C GLU A 72 -6.20 -8.96 -11.50
N ARG A 73 -4.94 -9.43 -11.47
CA ARG A 73 -4.10 -9.49 -10.26
C ARG A 73 -3.10 -8.35 -10.15
N VAL A 74 -3.06 -7.43 -11.11
CA VAL A 74 -2.09 -6.33 -11.08
C VAL A 74 -2.32 -5.45 -9.84
N ARG A 75 -3.59 -5.22 -9.48
CA ARG A 75 -3.97 -4.31 -8.40
C ARG A 75 -4.27 -5.09 -7.12
N LEU A 76 -3.51 -4.81 -6.06
CA LEU A 76 -3.71 -5.41 -4.75
C LEU A 76 -5.15 -5.27 -4.20
N PRO A 77 -5.84 -4.11 -4.34
CA PRO A 77 -7.23 -3.99 -3.87
C PRO A 77 -8.20 -4.95 -4.55
N ASP A 78 -7.95 -5.33 -5.81
CA ASP A 78 -8.84 -6.20 -6.56
C ASP A 78 -8.74 -7.65 -6.03
N ILE A 79 -7.52 -8.08 -5.67
CA ILE A 79 -7.28 -9.37 -4.98
C ILE A 79 -7.84 -9.36 -3.56
N ARG A 80 -7.75 -8.24 -2.84
CA ARG A 80 -8.19 -8.11 -1.43
C ARG A 80 -9.69 -7.85 -1.29
N LYS A 81 -10.43 -7.66 -2.39
CA LYS A 81 -11.87 -7.36 -2.38
C LYS A 81 -12.74 -8.30 -1.52
N PRO A 82 -12.55 -9.63 -1.55
CA PRO A 82 -13.34 -10.52 -0.69
C PRO A 82 -12.92 -10.52 0.78
N GLU A 83 -11.75 -9.94 1.10
CA GLU A 83 -11.11 -10.04 2.40
C GLU A 83 -10.96 -11.50 2.89
N TYR A 84 -10.55 -11.68 4.14
CA TYR A 84 -10.44 -13.00 4.76
C TYR A 84 -11.79 -13.73 4.70
N GLU A 85 -12.88 -13.09 5.11
CA GLU A 85 -14.20 -13.71 5.27
C GLU A 85 -14.79 -14.23 3.95
N GLY A 86 -14.57 -13.55 2.84
CA GLY A 86 -15.17 -13.90 1.55
C GLY A 86 -14.32 -14.82 0.68
N LEU A 87 -13.02 -14.97 0.97
CA LEU A 87 -12.08 -15.61 0.03
C LEU A 87 -12.43 -17.08 -0.23
N ALA A 88 -12.79 -17.84 0.81
CA ALA A 88 -13.02 -19.27 0.71
C ALA A 88 -14.07 -19.65 -0.35
N ALA A 89 -15.09 -18.80 -0.56
CA ALA A 89 -16.15 -19.02 -1.54
C ALA A 89 -15.73 -18.77 -3.00
N LEU A 90 -14.58 -18.12 -3.22
CA LEU A 90 -14.13 -17.67 -4.55
C LEU A 90 -12.91 -18.45 -5.08
N LEU A 91 -12.33 -19.35 -4.28
CA LEU A 91 -11.10 -20.09 -4.61
C LEU A 91 -11.22 -21.00 -5.85
N ASP A 92 -12.43 -21.43 -6.18
CA ASP A 92 -12.71 -22.25 -7.37
C ASP A 92 -13.17 -21.44 -8.58
N THR A 93 -13.38 -20.13 -8.42
CA THR A 93 -13.94 -19.27 -9.47
C THR A 93 -13.02 -18.10 -9.78
N THR A 94 -13.27 -16.94 -9.18
CA THR A 94 -12.60 -15.68 -9.51
C THR A 94 -11.26 -15.51 -8.79
N HIS A 95 -11.03 -16.24 -7.70
CA HIS A 95 -9.84 -16.11 -6.85
C HIS A 95 -9.05 -17.42 -6.76
N VAL A 96 -8.83 -18.10 -7.89
CA VAL A 96 -7.96 -19.28 -7.93
C VAL A 96 -6.51 -18.87 -7.61
N PRO A 97 -5.83 -19.45 -6.60
CA PRO A 97 -4.46 -19.06 -6.25
C PRO A 97 -3.46 -19.39 -7.37
N ASP A 98 -2.38 -18.61 -7.46
CA ASP A 98 -1.25 -18.85 -8.39
C ASP A 98 -0.37 -20.02 -7.95
N ALA A 99 -0.24 -20.19 -6.64
CA ALA A 99 0.51 -21.28 -6.03
C ALA A 99 -0.17 -21.73 -4.73
N GLY A 100 0.07 -22.99 -4.36
CA GLY A 100 -0.51 -23.59 -3.17
C GLY A 100 -1.93 -24.14 -3.39
N PRO A 101 -2.58 -24.60 -2.31
CA PRO A 101 -3.87 -25.27 -2.41
C PRO A 101 -5.00 -24.28 -2.72
N LYS A 102 -6.02 -24.75 -3.47
CA LYS A 102 -7.31 -24.04 -3.64
C LYS A 102 -8.20 -24.16 -2.40
N ARG A 103 -7.60 -23.96 -1.22
CA ARG A 103 -8.27 -24.01 0.07
C ARG A 103 -7.65 -22.97 0.98
N MET A 104 -8.50 -22.21 1.65
CA MET A 104 -8.06 -21.21 2.61
C MET A 104 -7.31 -21.86 3.79
N HIS A 105 -6.18 -21.28 4.21
CA HIS A 105 -5.54 -21.72 5.44
C HIS A 105 -6.38 -21.29 6.65
N PRO A 106 -6.75 -22.20 7.57
CA PRO A 106 -7.82 -21.96 8.55
C PRO A 106 -7.50 -20.86 9.58
N THR A 107 -6.24 -20.59 9.87
CA THR A 107 -5.80 -19.56 10.82
C THR A 107 -4.98 -18.44 10.16
N ALA A 108 -4.50 -18.66 8.94
CA ALA A 108 -3.53 -17.76 8.29
C ALA A 108 -4.12 -17.07 7.06
N GLY A 109 -5.20 -17.60 6.49
CA GLY A 109 -5.85 -17.07 5.30
C GLY A 109 -5.08 -17.31 4.02
N ALA A 110 -4.74 -16.23 3.31
CA ALA A 110 -3.96 -16.22 2.09
C ALA A 110 -2.86 -15.16 2.14
N ILE A 111 -1.88 -15.28 1.25
CA ILE A 111 -0.78 -14.32 1.14
C ILE A 111 -0.68 -13.79 -0.30
N VAL A 112 -0.44 -12.50 -0.43
CA VAL A 112 -0.15 -11.85 -1.71
C VAL A 112 1.34 -11.55 -1.78
N VAL A 113 2.01 -11.97 -2.84
CA VAL A 113 3.45 -11.74 -3.04
C VAL A 113 3.64 -11.00 -4.35
N GLY A 114 4.54 -10.03 -4.42
CA GLY A 114 4.78 -9.41 -5.72
C GLY A 114 6.02 -8.56 -5.79
N ALA A 115 6.24 -7.98 -6.97
CA ALA A 115 7.31 -7.05 -7.22
C ALA A 115 6.71 -5.73 -7.73
N ARG A 116 7.21 -4.61 -7.22
CA ARG A 116 6.68 -3.29 -7.60
C ARG A 116 7.70 -2.18 -7.37
N PRO A 117 7.51 -1.02 -8.02
CA PRO A 117 8.20 0.21 -7.63
C PRO A 117 7.90 0.58 -6.17
N PHE A 118 8.65 1.57 -5.68
CA PHE A 118 8.35 2.18 -4.38
C PHE A 118 6.90 2.63 -4.28
N LEU A 119 6.38 2.57 -3.06
CA LEU A 119 5.09 3.09 -2.71
C LEU A 119 5.27 3.84 -1.40
N ILE A 120 4.71 5.03 -1.33
CA ILE A 120 4.73 5.84 -0.11
C ILE A 120 3.35 5.76 0.50
N ALA A 121 3.25 5.17 1.69
CA ALA A 121 2.04 5.16 2.48
C ALA A 121 2.02 6.42 3.34
N PHE A 122 1.09 7.31 3.06
CA PHE A 122 1.00 8.63 3.67
C PHE A 122 -0.44 8.95 4.00
N ASN A 123 -0.73 9.19 5.28
CA ASN A 123 -2.06 9.57 5.74
C ASN A 123 -2.08 11.06 6.11
N ILE A 124 -3.25 11.68 5.99
CA ILE A 124 -3.48 13.04 6.46
C ILE A 124 -4.65 13.02 7.45
N GLU A 125 -4.38 13.47 8.67
CA GLU A 125 -5.38 13.61 9.73
C GLU A 125 -6.16 14.90 9.60
N LEU A 126 -7.47 14.81 9.77
CA LEU A 126 -8.39 15.94 9.72
C LEU A 126 -8.89 16.25 11.14
N ASP A 127 -9.13 17.54 11.41
CA ASP A 127 -9.77 18.03 12.64
C ASP A 127 -11.28 17.78 12.61
N SER A 128 -11.65 16.51 12.53
CA SER A 128 -13.04 16.07 12.39
C SER A 128 -13.17 14.62 12.83
N THR A 129 -14.38 14.23 13.20
CA THR A 129 -14.80 12.83 13.41
C THR A 129 -15.73 12.35 12.28
N ASP A 130 -15.97 13.17 11.25
CA ASP A 130 -16.87 12.83 10.14
C ASP A 130 -16.20 11.91 9.13
N LEU A 131 -16.48 10.60 9.25
CA LEU A 131 -15.95 9.60 8.32
C LEU A 131 -16.43 9.83 6.88
N LYS A 132 -17.62 10.40 6.68
CA LYS A 132 -18.14 10.67 5.33
C LYS A 132 -17.35 11.76 4.65
N LEU A 133 -16.88 12.76 5.39
CA LEU A 133 -15.95 13.77 4.87
C LEU A 133 -14.65 13.13 4.39
N ALA A 134 -13.99 12.33 5.22
CA ALA A 134 -12.73 11.67 4.85
C ALA A 134 -12.91 10.72 3.65
N GLN A 135 -14.01 9.97 3.61
CA GLN A 135 -14.34 9.08 2.48
C GLN A 135 -14.63 9.85 1.18
N ARG A 136 -15.30 11.01 1.27
CA ARG A 136 -15.54 11.89 0.13
C ARG A 136 -14.23 12.43 -0.43
N ILE A 137 -13.36 13.00 0.43
CA ILE A 137 -12.05 13.50 0.01
C ILE A 137 -11.23 12.39 -0.62
N ALA A 138 -11.14 11.22 0.03
CA ALA A 138 -10.44 10.06 -0.51
C ALA A 138 -10.97 9.61 -1.88
N LYS A 139 -12.29 9.69 -2.10
CA LYS A 139 -12.90 9.38 -3.40
C LYS A 139 -12.54 10.41 -4.45
N GLU A 140 -12.52 11.69 -4.12
CA GLU A 140 -12.23 12.76 -5.08
C GLU A 140 -10.75 12.80 -5.50
N ILE A 141 -9.82 12.43 -4.61
CA ILE A 141 -8.38 12.51 -4.92
C ILE A 141 -7.80 11.24 -5.55
N ARG A 142 -8.45 10.07 -5.44
CA ARG A 142 -7.87 8.81 -5.95
C ARG A 142 -8.08 8.63 -7.44
N GLU A 143 -7.09 8.03 -8.09
CA GLU A 143 -7.08 7.78 -9.54
C GLU A 143 -8.30 6.98 -10.03
N SER A 144 -8.72 5.97 -9.27
CA SER A 144 -9.86 5.10 -9.64
C SER A 144 -11.21 5.82 -9.68
N SER A 145 -11.26 7.10 -9.32
CA SER A 145 -12.45 7.95 -9.38
C SER A 145 -12.18 9.24 -10.18
N GLY A 146 -11.12 9.26 -11.00
CA GLY A 146 -10.75 10.38 -11.86
C GLY A 146 -9.91 11.46 -11.17
N GLY A 147 -9.39 11.17 -9.97
CA GLY A 147 -8.54 12.08 -9.20
C GLY A 147 -7.08 12.08 -9.68
N LEU A 148 -6.17 12.23 -8.73
CA LEU A 148 -4.74 12.32 -8.99
C LEU A 148 -4.19 10.99 -9.54
N PRO A 149 -3.36 11.02 -10.59
CA PRO A 149 -2.74 9.82 -11.14
C PRO A 149 -1.79 9.18 -10.11
N ALA A 150 -1.68 7.85 -10.13
CA ALA A 150 -0.83 7.09 -9.21
C ALA A 150 -1.18 7.27 -7.72
N VAL A 151 -2.42 7.64 -7.39
CA VAL A 151 -2.90 7.77 -6.00
C VAL A 151 -4.05 6.81 -5.73
N GLN A 152 -3.90 6.01 -4.67
CA GLN A 152 -5.01 5.29 -4.05
C GLN A 152 -5.33 5.94 -2.70
N ALA A 153 -6.61 6.06 -2.36
CA ALA A 153 -7.01 6.65 -1.09
C ALA A 153 -8.29 6.04 -0.51
N LYS A 154 -8.37 6.00 0.82
CA LYS A 154 -9.55 5.58 1.59
C LYS A 154 -9.65 6.40 2.89
N GLY A 155 -10.86 6.72 3.31
CA GLY A 155 -11.12 7.39 4.59
C GLY A 155 -11.26 6.38 5.73
N PHE A 156 -10.66 6.69 6.88
CA PHE A 156 -10.68 5.85 8.08
C PHE A 156 -10.96 6.67 9.34
N THR A 157 -11.50 6.01 10.36
CA THR A 157 -11.65 6.56 11.71
C THR A 157 -10.42 6.19 12.55
N LEU A 158 -9.98 7.12 13.38
CA LEU A 158 -9.00 6.93 14.44
C LEU A 158 -9.73 6.92 15.77
N THR A 159 -9.31 6.08 16.72
CA THR A 159 -10.01 5.90 18.01
C THR A 159 -9.37 6.66 19.16
N ASP A 160 -8.09 7.02 19.07
CA ASP A 160 -7.36 7.67 20.15
C ASP A 160 -6.35 8.71 19.63
N PRO A 161 -6.70 10.01 19.64
CA PRO A 161 -8.03 10.56 19.92
C PRO A 161 -9.04 10.26 18.78
N PRO A 162 -10.36 10.30 19.05
CA PRO A 162 -11.39 10.14 18.03
C PRO A 162 -11.25 11.18 16.91
N ARG A 163 -10.88 10.73 15.71
CA ARG A 163 -10.64 11.57 14.52
C ARG A 163 -10.91 10.80 13.24
N VAL A 164 -10.77 11.45 12.09
CA VAL A 164 -10.72 10.80 10.79
C VAL A 164 -9.47 11.17 10.01
N GLN A 165 -9.06 10.27 9.13
CA GLN A 165 -7.92 10.46 8.26
C GLN A 165 -8.23 10.07 6.82
N VAL A 166 -7.55 10.72 5.89
CA VAL A 166 -7.45 10.30 4.49
C VAL A 166 -6.16 9.49 4.37
N SER A 167 -6.29 8.17 4.32
CA SER A 167 -5.15 7.27 4.12
C SER A 167 -4.88 7.08 2.65
N MET A 168 -3.61 7.19 2.25
CA MET A 168 -3.22 7.17 0.84
C MET A 168 -2.00 6.29 0.60
N ASN A 169 -1.98 5.69 -0.58
CA ASN A 169 -0.78 5.10 -1.17
C ASN A 169 -0.44 5.88 -2.45
N LEU A 170 0.74 6.50 -2.47
CA LEU A 170 1.30 7.09 -3.68
C LEU A 170 2.11 5.99 -4.36
N LEU A 171 1.61 5.53 -5.51
CA LEU A 171 2.19 4.45 -6.30
C LEU A 171 3.40 4.91 -7.11
N ASP A 172 3.46 6.21 -7.41
CA ASP A 172 4.58 6.85 -8.09
C ASP A 172 4.66 8.33 -7.67
N HIS A 173 5.66 8.64 -6.84
CA HIS A 173 5.84 9.99 -6.32
C HIS A 173 6.41 10.98 -7.35
N THR A 174 6.92 10.48 -8.47
CA THR A 174 7.41 11.31 -9.58
C THR A 174 6.26 11.81 -10.46
N VAL A 175 5.13 11.09 -10.45
CA VAL A 175 3.89 11.46 -11.14
C VAL A 175 3.03 12.37 -10.26
N THR A 176 2.83 11.99 -8.99
CA THR A 176 2.12 12.82 -8.01
C THR A 176 2.94 12.96 -6.74
N SER A 177 3.41 14.17 -6.44
CA SER A 177 4.25 14.45 -5.27
C SER A 177 3.46 14.47 -3.95
N LEU A 178 4.17 14.32 -2.82
CA LEU A 178 3.57 14.46 -1.49
C LEU A 178 2.99 15.86 -1.26
N ALA A 179 3.68 16.90 -1.77
CA ALA A 179 3.21 18.27 -1.67
C ALA A 179 1.87 18.45 -2.43
N LYS A 180 1.73 17.82 -3.60
CA LYS A 180 0.50 17.87 -4.37
C LYS A 180 -0.67 17.18 -3.65
N VAL A 181 -0.50 15.96 -3.13
CA VAL A 181 -1.58 15.30 -2.38
C VAL A 181 -1.95 16.06 -1.11
N TRP A 182 -0.98 16.67 -0.41
CA TRP A 182 -1.24 17.52 0.75
C TRP A 182 -2.16 18.68 0.39
N GLN A 183 -1.79 19.46 -0.63
CA GLN A 183 -2.58 20.61 -1.08
C GLN A 183 -3.99 20.22 -1.51
N GLU A 184 -4.17 19.09 -2.18
CA GLU A 184 -5.47 18.63 -2.66
C GLU A 184 -6.39 18.18 -1.51
N VAL A 185 -5.84 17.50 -0.50
CA VAL A 185 -6.59 17.15 0.73
C VAL A 185 -6.93 18.40 1.52
N GLU A 186 -5.95 19.29 1.74
CA GLU A 186 -6.11 20.53 2.49
C GLU A 186 -7.15 21.45 1.85
N THR A 187 -7.11 21.62 0.53
CA THR A 187 -8.10 22.42 -0.20
C THR A 187 -9.53 21.91 0.02
N ARG A 188 -9.74 20.59 -0.05
CA ARG A 188 -11.07 19.99 0.13
C ARG A 188 -11.53 19.99 1.59
N ALA A 189 -10.62 19.79 2.53
CA ALA A 189 -10.91 19.91 3.96
C ALA A 189 -11.31 21.35 4.31
N ASN A 190 -10.55 22.34 3.84
CA ASN A 190 -10.82 23.76 4.06
C ASN A 190 -12.14 24.20 3.42
N ALA A 191 -12.47 23.70 2.21
CA ALA A 191 -13.77 23.94 1.59
C ALA A 191 -14.95 23.39 2.40
N ALA A 192 -14.70 22.40 3.26
CA ALA A 192 -15.67 21.86 4.21
C ALA A 192 -15.57 22.48 5.62
N GLY A 193 -14.75 23.52 5.81
CA GLY A 193 -14.54 24.17 7.11
C GLY A 193 -13.73 23.34 8.12
N VAL A 194 -13.02 22.31 7.65
CA VAL A 194 -12.22 21.40 8.49
C VAL A 194 -10.74 21.64 8.24
N LYS A 195 -9.96 21.71 9.33
CA LYS A 195 -8.51 21.87 9.25
C LYS A 195 -7.82 20.53 9.03
N VAL A 196 -6.72 20.55 8.30
CA VAL A 196 -5.73 19.47 8.33
C VAL A 196 -4.86 19.63 9.58
N LEU A 197 -4.60 18.54 10.29
CA LEU A 197 -3.83 18.58 11.53
C LEU A 197 -2.37 18.20 11.32
N ARG A 198 -2.14 17.03 10.71
CA ARG A 198 -0.80 16.48 10.49
C ARG A 198 -0.80 15.44 9.37
N GLY A 199 0.38 15.21 8.82
CA GLY A 199 0.67 14.06 7.99
C GLY A 199 1.28 12.93 8.82
N GLU A 200 1.01 11.70 8.42
CA GLU A 200 1.59 10.51 9.01
C GLU A 200 2.25 9.69 7.87
N LEU A 201 3.57 9.54 7.94
CA LEU A 201 4.30 8.63 7.07
C LEU A 201 4.31 7.23 7.70
N ILE A 202 3.93 6.23 6.92
CA ILE A 202 3.93 4.83 7.35
C ILE A 202 5.14 4.15 6.74
N GLY A 203 6.12 3.82 7.59
CA GLY A 203 7.37 3.20 7.18
C GLY A 203 8.39 4.23 6.68
N LEU A 204 8.98 3.96 5.52
CA LEU A 204 10.08 4.74 4.95
C LEU A 204 9.64 5.49 3.70
N ILE A 205 10.38 6.54 3.36
CA ILE A 205 10.18 7.37 2.18
C ILE A 205 11.50 7.46 1.39
N PRO A 206 11.48 7.41 0.04
CA PRO A 206 12.69 7.66 -0.76
C PRO A 206 13.18 9.09 -0.57
N LEU A 207 14.51 9.28 -0.57
CA LEU A 207 15.12 10.62 -0.45
C LEU A 207 14.59 11.57 -1.53
N ASP A 208 14.47 11.13 -2.78
CA ASP A 208 13.94 11.96 -3.88
C ASP A 208 12.55 12.51 -3.59
N ALA A 209 11.69 11.74 -2.94
CA ALA A 209 10.35 12.20 -2.61
C ALA A 209 10.38 13.32 -1.55
N VAL A 210 11.34 13.27 -0.61
CA VAL A 210 11.56 14.32 0.39
C VAL A 210 12.11 15.58 -0.27
N LEU A 211 13.11 15.43 -1.15
CA LEU A 211 13.70 16.54 -1.89
C LEU A 211 12.67 17.21 -2.80
N GLN A 212 11.79 16.44 -3.43
CA GLN A 212 10.70 16.97 -4.24
C GLN A 212 9.74 17.85 -3.42
N VAL A 213 9.42 17.48 -2.17
CA VAL A 213 8.61 18.33 -1.29
C VAL A 213 9.30 19.67 -1.00
N ALA A 214 10.60 19.65 -0.73
CA ALA A 214 11.37 20.87 -0.52
C ALA A 214 11.42 21.73 -1.79
N ALA A 215 11.67 21.11 -2.95
CA ALA A 215 11.67 21.77 -4.25
C ALA A 215 10.33 22.43 -4.57
N ASP A 216 9.22 21.70 -4.39
CA ASP A 216 7.86 22.17 -4.65
C ASP A 216 7.49 23.33 -3.71
N SER A 217 7.82 23.20 -2.42
CA SER A 217 7.45 24.19 -1.39
C SER A 217 8.22 25.51 -1.53
N LEU A 218 9.49 25.43 -1.93
CA LEU A 218 10.39 26.59 -2.05
C LEU A 218 10.58 27.06 -3.50
N LYS A 219 9.95 26.38 -4.47
CA LYS A 219 10.08 26.65 -5.92
C LYS A 219 11.54 26.58 -6.39
N LEU A 220 12.27 25.55 -5.95
CA LEU A 220 13.67 25.36 -6.33
C LEU A 220 13.74 24.67 -7.70
N GLU A 221 14.00 25.43 -8.76
CA GLU A 221 14.24 24.86 -10.09
C GLU A 221 15.54 24.04 -10.11
N GLY A 222 15.46 22.83 -10.70
CA GLY A 222 16.60 21.93 -10.86
C GLY A 222 17.20 21.46 -9.52
N PHE A 223 16.39 21.35 -8.46
CA PHE A 223 16.85 20.79 -7.19
C PHE A 223 16.84 19.26 -7.23
N THR A 224 18.03 18.68 -7.25
CA THR A 224 18.30 17.25 -7.39
C THR A 224 19.28 16.79 -6.30
N ARG A 225 19.47 15.47 -6.16
CA ARG A 225 20.32 14.89 -5.10
C ARG A 225 21.76 15.42 -5.10
N ASP A 226 22.34 15.73 -6.25
CA ASP A 226 23.69 16.29 -6.36
C ASP A 226 23.82 17.69 -5.73
N ARG A 227 22.70 18.32 -5.35
CA ARG A 227 22.68 19.59 -4.62
C ARG A 227 22.43 19.41 -3.11
N VAL A 228 22.49 18.17 -2.61
CA VAL A 228 22.42 17.80 -1.19
C VAL A 228 23.80 17.32 -0.75
N ILE A 229 24.35 17.91 0.32
CA ILE A 229 25.74 17.68 0.75
C ILE A 229 26.03 16.18 0.93
N GLU A 230 25.18 15.46 1.65
CA GLU A 230 25.36 14.04 1.93
C GLU A 230 25.34 13.20 0.64
N SER A 231 24.37 13.40 -0.25
CA SER A 231 24.31 12.67 -1.53
C SER A 231 25.39 13.09 -2.53
N HIS A 232 25.93 14.31 -2.43
CA HIS A 232 27.00 14.76 -3.34
C HIS A 232 28.38 14.24 -2.94
N PHE A 233 28.66 14.15 -1.64
CA PHE A 233 29.99 13.85 -1.12
C PHE A 233 30.12 12.46 -0.48
N LEU A 234 29.02 11.79 -0.09
CA LEU A 234 29.05 10.53 0.66
C LEU A 234 28.45 9.33 -0.08
N GLU A 235 27.68 9.54 -1.14
CA GLU A 235 27.14 8.50 -2.04
C GLU A 235 27.94 8.44 -3.34
#